data_AF-A0A8I6RSF1-F1
#
_entry.id   AF-A0A8I6RSF1-F1
#
_cell.length_a   1.000
_cell.length_b   1.000
_cell.length_c   1.000
_cell.angle_alpha   90.00
_cell.angle_beta   90.00
_cell.angle_gamma   90.00
#
_symmetry.space_group_name_H-M   'P 1'
#
loop_
_entity.id
_entity.type
_entity.pdbx_description
1 polymer ?
#
loop_
_entity_poly.entity_id
_entity_poly.type
_entity_poly.pdbx_seq_one_letter_code
_entity_poly.pdbx_strand_id
1 'polypeptide(L)'
;MSVLPRKKIMFGCSFLWTVLITLKIFVLVYNDCTYAEGTTYGRRIISGDELNLRHLIGRRQDQISFYHKCLFNLSPYNQYLMKQWLVYHLNVLKFDLAQMTPSANETDKNLIKQLDEDYWDSEPSINGPDSAFRKYEYILTFFYHQLESYVNTPADLETPYWKKIRKFVTTNLFV
;
A
#
# COMPACT_ATOMS: atom_id res chain seq x y z
N MET A 1 62.43 -2.79 -2.90
CA MET A 1 61.44 -3.14 -1.86
C MET A 1 60.72 -1.84 -1.49
N SER A 2 59.59 -1.49 -2.13
CA SER A 2 58.20 -1.80 -1.71
C SER A 2 57.97 -1.43 -0.24
N VAL A 3 57.03 -0.55 0.15
CA VAL A 3 55.58 -0.65 -0.05
C VAL A 3 54.92 0.74 0.11
N LEU A 4 54.03 1.11 -0.81
CA LEU A 4 53.11 2.27 -0.71
C LEU A 4 51.97 1.99 0.29
N PRO A 5 51.54 2.96 1.11
CA PRO A 5 50.35 2.79 1.93
C PRO A 5 49.07 2.81 1.06
N ARG A 6 48.21 1.81 1.31
CA ARG A 6 46.93 1.58 0.64
C ARG A 6 46.00 2.80 0.75
N LYS A 7 45.56 3.33 -0.39
CA LYS A 7 44.34 4.15 -0.50
C LYS A 7 43.16 3.34 0.05
N LYS A 8 42.54 3.81 1.14
CA LYS A 8 41.17 3.40 1.49
C LYS A 8 40.24 3.99 0.44
N ILE A 9 39.67 3.14 -0.40
CA ILE A 9 38.61 3.54 -1.33
C ILE A 9 37.37 3.80 -0.50
N MET A 10 37.02 5.07 -0.38
CA MET A 10 35.79 5.56 0.23
C MET A 10 34.64 5.26 -0.73
N PHE A 11 33.97 4.11 -0.60
CA PHE A 11 32.70 3.84 -1.29
C PHE A 11 31.57 4.59 -0.58
N GLY A 12 31.58 5.92 -0.70
CA GLY A 12 30.56 6.81 -0.17
C GLY A 12 29.42 7.00 -1.18
N CYS A 13 28.17 6.81 -0.73
CA CYS A 13 26.87 7.28 -1.24
C CYS A 13 26.49 7.14 -2.74
N SER A 14 27.43 6.98 -3.67
CA SER A 14 27.19 6.86 -5.11
C SER A 14 26.60 5.49 -5.47
N PHE A 15 27.07 4.41 -4.83
CA PHE A 15 26.63 3.05 -5.18
C PHE A 15 25.15 2.81 -4.85
N LEU A 16 24.67 3.32 -3.70
CA LEU A 16 23.25 3.24 -3.31
C LEU A 16 22.35 4.07 -4.25
N TRP A 17 22.83 5.23 -4.70
CA TRP A 17 22.10 6.07 -5.66
C TRP A 17 22.02 5.42 -7.04
N THR A 18 23.11 4.81 -7.51
CA THR A 18 23.10 4.07 -8.77
C THR A 18 22.16 2.88 -8.69
N VAL A 19 22.20 2.08 -7.62
CA VAL A 19 21.25 0.96 -7.41
C VAL A 19 19.81 1.43 -7.39
N LEU A 20 19.48 2.55 -6.72
CA LEU A 20 18.12 3.11 -6.70
C LEU A 20 17.66 3.58 -8.08
N ILE A 21 18.55 4.19 -8.88
CA ILE A 21 18.24 4.60 -10.26
C ILE A 21 18.04 3.37 -11.14
N THR A 22 18.93 2.37 -11.06
CA THR A 22 18.80 1.14 -11.84
C THR A 22 17.53 0.38 -11.48
N LEU A 23 17.15 0.31 -10.19
CA LEU A 23 15.91 -0.32 -9.75
C LEU A 23 14.67 0.43 -10.27
N LYS A 24 14.69 1.77 -10.24
CA LYS A 24 13.60 2.60 -10.78
C LYS A 24 13.46 2.46 -12.29
N ILE A 25 14.57 2.37 -13.02
CA ILE A 25 14.58 2.13 -14.47
C ILE A 25 14.07 0.71 -14.75
N PHE A 26 14.49 -0.31 -13.99
CA PHE A 26 13.98 -1.67 -14.16
C PHE A 26 12.47 -1.78 -13.90
N VAL A 27 11.95 -1.08 -12.89
CA VAL A 27 10.50 -1.04 -12.61
C VAL A 27 9.72 -0.34 -13.74
N LEU A 28 10.29 0.71 -14.35
CA LEU A 28 9.67 1.38 -15.50
C LEU A 28 9.72 0.50 -16.77
N VAL A 29 10.85 -0.15 -17.05
CA VAL A 29 11.00 -1.02 -18.23
C VAL A 29 10.20 -2.32 -18.10
N TYR A 30 10.05 -2.87 -16.89
CA TYR A 30 9.22 -4.05 -16.65
C TYR A 30 7.73 -3.77 -16.88
N ASN A 31 7.26 -2.54 -16.59
CA ASN A 31 5.88 -2.12 -16.86
C ASN A 31 5.56 -2.05 -18.36
N ASP A 32 6.53 -1.80 -19.23
CA ASP A 32 6.32 -1.75 -20.68
C ASP A 32 6.53 -3.10 -21.39
N CYS A 33 7.23 -4.06 -20.76
CA CYS A 33 7.62 -5.33 -21.42
C CYS A 33 6.76 -6.56 -21.08
N THR A 34 5.81 -6.51 -20.14
CA THR A 34 4.87 -7.63 -19.94
C THR A 34 3.61 -7.46 -20.80
N TYR A 35 3.80 -7.38 -22.11
CA TYR A 35 2.77 -7.57 -23.11
C TYR A 35 3.13 -8.80 -23.95
N ALA A 36 2.12 -9.62 -24.19
CA ALA A 36 2.14 -10.89 -24.91
C ALA A 36 2.67 -12.10 -24.11
N GLU A 37 1.76 -12.78 -23.39
CA GLU A 37 1.59 -14.21 -23.61
C GLU A 37 0.19 -14.65 -23.16
N GLY A 38 -0.54 -15.23 -24.12
CA GLY A 38 -1.90 -15.70 -23.95
C GLY A 38 -1.94 -17.10 -23.35
N THR A 39 -2.84 -17.29 -22.38
CA THR A 39 -3.47 -18.58 -22.11
C THR A 39 -4.94 -18.35 -21.77
N THR A 40 -5.80 -18.97 -22.57
CA THR A 40 -7.25 -19.05 -22.49
C THR A 40 -7.74 -19.80 -21.25
N TYR A 41 -8.16 -19.05 -20.23
CA TYR A 41 -9.20 -19.44 -19.25
C TYR A 41 -9.82 -18.15 -18.72
N GLY A 42 -11.01 -17.78 -19.22
CA GLY A 42 -11.93 -16.77 -18.66
C GLY A 42 -11.33 -15.58 -17.91
N ARG A 43 -10.23 -14.99 -18.40
CA ARG A 43 -9.52 -13.92 -17.68
C ARG A 43 -10.27 -12.63 -17.94
N ARG A 44 -10.98 -12.13 -16.93
CA ARG A 44 -11.62 -10.81 -16.95
C ARG A 44 -10.57 -9.79 -17.41
N ILE A 45 -10.91 -8.99 -18.42
CA ILE A 45 -10.03 -7.93 -18.91
C ILE A 45 -10.04 -6.84 -17.84
N ILE A 46 -8.97 -6.80 -17.04
CA ILE A 46 -8.73 -5.79 -16.02
C ILE A 46 -8.42 -4.47 -16.73
N SER A 47 -9.10 -3.39 -16.35
CA SER A 47 -8.81 -2.07 -16.91
C SER A 47 -7.46 -1.52 -16.44
N GLY A 48 -6.85 -0.61 -17.20
CA GLY A 48 -5.58 0.02 -16.81
C GLY A 48 -5.66 0.72 -15.44
N ASP A 49 -6.80 1.31 -15.11
CA ASP A 49 -7.03 1.98 -13.83
C ASP A 49 -7.18 1.01 -12.66
N GLU A 50 -7.78 -0.17 -12.90
CA GLU A 50 -7.90 -1.24 -11.92
C GLU A 50 -6.53 -1.84 -11.61
N LEU A 51 -5.74 -2.09 -12.66
CA LEU A 51 -4.36 -2.55 -12.52
C LEU A 51 -3.50 -1.53 -11.77
N ASN A 52 -3.70 -0.23 -12.01
CA ASN A 52 -3.02 0.84 -11.31
C ASN A 52 -3.38 0.86 -9.82
N LEU A 53 -4.67 0.84 -9.45
CA LEU A 53 -5.05 0.82 -8.03
C LEU A 53 -4.57 -0.45 -7.32
N ARG A 54 -4.64 -1.61 -7.98
CA ARG A 54 -4.06 -2.87 -7.47
C ARG A 54 -2.56 -2.76 -7.24
N HIS A 55 -1.84 -2.15 -8.16
CA HIS A 55 -0.40 -1.88 -8.03
C HIS A 55 -0.10 -0.92 -6.86
N LEU A 56 -0.91 0.13 -6.67
CA LEU A 56 -0.77 1.05 -5.55
C LEU A 56 -0.99 0.36 -4.20
N ILE A 57 -2.01 -0.50 -4.10
CA ILE A 57 -2.26 -1.33 -2.91
C ILE A 57 -1.06 -2.26 -2.65
N GLY A 58 -0.59 -2.99 -3.68
CA GLY A 58 0.56 -3.89 -3.54
C GLY A 58 1.83 -3.17 -3.09
N ARG A 59 2.14 -2.03 -3.69
CA ARG A 59 3.27 -1.19 -3.28
C ARG A 59 3.15 -0.73 -1.83
N ARG A 60 1.94 -0.42 -1.38
CA ARG A 60 1.67 -0.04 0.00
C ARG A 60 1.86 -1.21 0.96
N GLN A 61 1.41 -2.42 0.58
CA GLN A 61 1.65 -3.65 1.34
C GLN A 61 3.15 -3.90 1.51
N ASP A 62 3.93 -3.82 0.43
CA ASP A 62 5.39 -4.00 0.48
C ASP A 62 6.06 -3.01 1.45
N GLN A 63 5.65 -1.73 1.40
CA GLN A 63 6.17 -0.71 2.29
C GLN A 63 5.83 -1.03 3.75
N ILE A 64 4.57 -1.34 4.05
CA ILE A 64 4.12 -1.64 5.40
C ILE A 64 4.83 -2.89 5.94
N SER A 65 4.93 -3.95 5.15
CA SER A 65 5.62 -5.18 5.55
C SER A 65 7.13 -4.97 5.75
N PHE A 66 7.79 -4.09 4.99
CA PHE A 66 9.17 -3.71 5.25
C PHE A 66 9.33 -3.07 6.64
N TYR A 67 8.51 -2.07 6.94
CA TYR A 67 8.55 -1.38 8.23
C TYR A 67 8.15 -2.29 9.39
N HIS A 68 7.17 -3.16 9.19
CA HIS A 68 6.74 -4.15 10.17
C HIS A 68 7.88 -5.12 10.53
N LYS A 69 8.61 -5.64 9.52
CA LYS A 69 9.79 -6.50 9.73
C LYS A 69 10.90 -5.79 10.50
N CYS A 70 11.05 -4.48 10.31
CA CYS A 70 12.06 -3.68 11.01
C CYS A 70 11.60 -3.15 12.37
N LEU A 71 10.34 -3.32 12.76
CA LEU A 71 9.72 -2.68 13.92
C LEU A 71 10.53 -2.87 15.21
N PHE A 72 10.92 -4.11 15.51
CA PHE A 72 11.62 -4.44 16.76
C PHE A 72 13.09 -3.97 16.78
N ASN A 73 13.64 -3.55 15.64
CA ASN A 73 14.97 -2.96 15.55
C ASN A 73 14.95 -1.44 15.81
N LEU A 74 13.77 -0.83 15.90
CA LEU A 74 13.60 0.60 16.14
C LEU A 74 13.57 0.91 17.64
N SER A 75 13.94 2.14 17.99
CA SER A 75 13.79 2.64 19.37
C SER A 75 12.32 2.63 19.81
N PRO A 76 12.02 2.48 21.11
CA PRO A 76 10.63 2.50 21.60
C PRO A 76 9.86 3.76 21.17
N TYR A 77 10.54 4.91 21.12
CA TYR A 77 9.97 6.16 20.64
C TYR A 77 9.55 6.08 19.16
N ASN A 78 10.41 5.54 18.29
CA ASN A 78 10.09 5.38 16.87
C ASN A 78 8.95 4.37 16.66
N GLN A 79 8.92 3.27 17.42
CA GLN A 79 7.80 2.31 17.39
C GLN A 79 6.48 2.98 17.78
N TYR A 80 6.50 3.83 18.81
CA TYR A 80 5.34 4.61 19.23
C TYR A 80 4.88 5.59 18.14
N LEU A 81 5.80 6.35 17.53
CA LEU A 81 5.46 7.28 16.45
C LEU A 81 4.84 6.56 15.25
N MET A 82 5.39 5.42 14.85
CA MET A 82 4.84 4.62 13.75
C MET A 82 3.44 4.12 14.07
N LYS A 83 3.19 3.64 15.30
CA LYS A 83 1.85 3.29 15.77
C LYS A 83 0.89 4.47 15.62
N GLN A 84 1.28 5.65 16.10
CA GLN A 84 0.43 6.85 16.03
C GLN A 84 0.11 7.23 14.58
N TRP A 85 1.09 7.18 13.68
CA TRP A 85 0.87 7.45 12.26
C TRP A 85 -0.10 6.46 11.63
N LEU A 86 0.09 5.15 11.85
CA LEU A 86 -0.81 4.12 11.33
C LEU A 86 -2.25 4.32 11.82
N VAL A 87 -2.42 4.55 13.12
CA VAL A 87 -3.74 4.80 13.73
C VAL A 87 -4.37 6.07 13.16
N TYR A 88 -3.59 7.15 13.01
CA TYR A 88 -4.06 8.39 12.41
C TYR A 88 -4.58 8.17 10.98
N HIS A 89 -3.82 7.47 10.13
CA HIS A 89 -4.24 7.19 8.76
C HIS A 89 -5.52 6.35 8.69
N LEU A 90 -5.64 5.33 9.54
CA LEU A 90 -6.86 4.52 9.64
C LEU A 90 -8.06 5.36 10.06
N ASN A 91 -7.91 6.23 11.06
CA ASN A 91 -8.98 7.11 11.52
C ASN A 91 -9.38 8.15 10.48
N VAL A 92 -8.41 8.72 9.75
CA VAL A 92 -8.68 9.65 8.64
C VAL A 92 -9.51 8.97 7.57
N LEU A 93 -9.18 7.74 7.20
CA LEU A 93 -9.97 6.96 6.25
C LEU A 93 -11.38 6.68 6.78
N LYS A 94 -11.51 6.19 8.02
CA LYS A 94 -12.82 5.93 8.64
C LYS A 94 -13.70 7.18 8.63
N PHE A 95 -13.12 8.32 8.97
CA PHE A 95 -13.79 9.61 8.91
C PHE A 95 -14.17 10.01 7.47
N ASP A 96 -13.24 9.89 6.53
CA ASP A 96 -13.46 10.21 5.11
C ASP A 96 -14.62 9.38 4.51
N LEU A 97 -14.76 8.12 4.92
CA LEU A 97 -15.84 7.23 4.50
C LEU A 97 -17.17 7.59 5.19
N ALA A 98 -17.17 7.80 6.50
CA ALA A 98 -18.37 8.21 7.25
C ALA A 98 -18.97 9.53 6.73
N GLN A 99 -18.13 10.48 6.32
CA GLN A 99 -18.58 11.76 5.76
C GLN A 99 -19.25 11.61 4.38
N MET A 100 -18.89 10.60 3.58
CA MET A 100 -19.51 10.39 2.27
C MET A 100 -20.75 9.50 2.33
N THR A 101 -20.93 8.68 3.36
CA THR A 101 -22.06 7.74 3.47
C THR A 101 -23.45 8.37 3.23
N PRO A 102 -23.77 9.59 3.72
CA PRO A 102 -25.10 10.17 3.52
C PRO A 102 -25.46 10.43 2.05
N SER A 103 -24.47 10.79 1.22
CA SER A 103 -24.63 11.11 -0.20
C SER A 103 -24.17 10.00 -1.15
N ALA A 104 -23.66 8.89 -0.60
CA ALA A 104 -23.19 7.75 -1.36
C ALA A 104 -24.34 6.99 -2.04
N ASN A 105 -24.04 6.40 -3.20
CA ASN A 105 -24.95 5.45 -3.85
C ASN A 105 -25.02 4.14 -3.04
N GLU A 106 -25.97 3.27 -3.40
CA GLU A 106 -26.19 2.02 -2.64
C GLU A 106 -24.99 1.06 -2.68
N THR A 107 -24.23 1.04 -3.77
CA THR A 107 -23.04 0.19 -3.90
C THR A 107 -21.94 0.64 -2.94
N ASP A 108 -21.63 1.95 -2.93
CA ASP A 108 -20.66 2.54 -2.04
C ASP A 108 -21.08 2.37 -0.57
N LYS A 109 -22.37 2.52 -0.24
CA LYS A 109 -22.89 2.26 1.11
C LYS A 109 -22.66 0.81 1.54
N ASN A 110 -22.90 -0.14 0.65
CA ASN A 110 -22.67 -1.56 0.94
C ASN A 110 -21.18 -1.86 1.16
N LEU A 111 -20.28 -1.28 0.35
CA LEU A 111 -18.84 -1.42 0.53
C LEU A 111 -18.35 -0.83 1.85
N ILE A 112 -18.89 0.32 2.26
CA ILE A 112 -18.59 0.95 3.55
C ILE A 112 -19.12 0.08 4.70
N LYS A 113 -20.35 -0.40 4.60
CA LYS A 113 -20.94 -1.27 5.62
C LYS A 113 -20.12 -2.55 5.81
N GLN A 114 -19.67 -3.19 4.73
CA GLN A 114 -18.76 -4.33 4.83
C GLN A 114 -17.44 -3.98 5.52
N LEU A 115 -16.86 -2.83 5.21
CA LEU A 115 -15.65 -2.38 5.90
C LEU A 115 -15.91 -2.13 7.40
N ASP A 116 -17.08 -1.61 7.75
CA ASP A 116 -17.47 -1.44 9.15
C ASP A 116 -17.59 -2.78 9.88
N GLU A 117 -18.35 -3.71 9.31
CA GLU A 117 -18.64 -5.03 9.90
C GLU A 117 -17.41 -5.96 9.92
N ASP A 118 -16.68 -6.06 8.81
CA ASP A 118 -15.62 -7.06 8.62
C ASP A 118 -14.22 -6.56 9.00
N TYR A 119 -14.02 -5.23 9.05
CA TYR A 119 -12.73 -4.62 9.32
C TYR A 119 -12.68 -3.77 10.59
N TRP A 120 -13.59 -2.80 10.81
CA TRP A 120 -13.45 -1.95 12.01
C TRP A 120 -13.75 -2.71 13.30
N ASP A 121 -14.73 -3.60 13.25
CA ASP A 121 -15.19 -4.36 14.43
C ASP A 121 -14.45 -5.69 14.60
N SER A 122 -13.57 -6.07 13.67
CA SER A 122 -12.81 -7.33 13.72
C SER A 122 -11.46 -7.21 14.46
N GLU A 123 -10.86 -8.37 14.76
CA GLU A 123 -9.45 -8.45 15.18
C GLU A 123 -8.50 -8.21 13.98
N PRO A 124 -7.27 -7.70 14.18
CA PRO A 124 -6.64 -7.38 15.47
C PRO A 124 -7.05 -6.01 16.03
N SER A 125 -7.36 -5.96 17.32
CA SER A 125 -7.43 -4.70 18.07
C SER A 125 -6.05 -4.04 18.21
N ILE A 126 -5.99 -2.70 18.15
CA ILE A 126 -4.72 -1.96 18.18
C ILE A 126 -4.25 -1.75 19.63
N ASN A 127 -3.46 -2.69 20.13
CA ASN A 127 -2.92 -2.67 21.50
C ASN A 127 -1.46 -2.20 21.57
N GLY A 128 -0.69 -2.38 20.50
CA GLY A 128 0.69 -1.97 20.36
C GLY A 128 1.10 -1.68 18.91
N PRO A 129 2.38 -1.35 18.66
CA PRO A 129 2.88 -1.10 17.32
C PRO A 129 2.67 -2.30 16.38
N ASP A 130 3.02 -3.52 16.81
CA ASP A 130 2.84 -4.75 16.01
C ASP A 130 1.38 -4.93 15.56
N SER A 131 0.41 -4.85 16.49
CA SER A 131 -1.01 -4.94 16.14
C SER A 131 -1.48 -3.80 15.23
N ALA A 132 -0.89 -2.60 15.32
CA ALA A 132 -1.22 -1.49 14.42
C ALA A 132 -0.77 -1.81 12.99
N PHE A 133 0.42 -2.38 12.83
CA PHE A 133 0.90 -2.88 11.54
C PHE A 133 0.00 -3.98 11.00
N ARG A 134 -0.32 -5.01 11.79
CA ARG A 134 -1.22 -6.09 11.36
C ARG A 134 -2.59 -5.58 10.96
N LYS A 135 -3.17 -4.65 11.72
CA LYS A 135 -4.46 -4.04 11.41
C LYS A 135 -4.38 -3.28 10.07
N TYR A 136 -3.31 -2.52 9.86
CA TYR A 136 -3.08 -1.83 8.58
C TYR A 136 -2.84 -2.82 7.41
N GLU A 137 -2.08 -3.89 7.60
CA GLU A 137 -1.92 -4.94 6.57
C GLU A 137 -3.27 -5.57 6.22
N TYR A 138 -4.10 -5.82 7.22
CA TYR A 138 -5.43 -6.39 7.03
C TYR A 138 -6.34 -5.48 6.19
N ILE A 139 -6.31 -4.15 6.39
CA ILE A 139 -7.14 -3.25 5.56
C ILE A 139 -6.71 -3.24 4.09
N LEU A 140 -5.41 -3.36 3.82
CA LEU A 140 -4.91 -3.38 2.45
C LEU A 140 -5.32 -4.67 1.74
N THR A 141 -5.25 -5.80 2.44
CA THR A 141 -5.76 -7.08 1.94
C THR A 141 -7.27 -7.04 1.72
N PHE A 142 -8.01 -6.40 2.62
CA PHE A 142 -9.45 -6.19 2.46
C PHE A 142 -9.77 -5.39 1.19
N PHE A 143 -9.09 -4.25 0.95
CA PHE A 143 -9.29 -3.47 -0.26
C PHE A 143 -8.91 -4.22 -1.53
N TYR A 144 -7.86 -5.02 -1.48
CA TYR A 144 -7.48 -5.87 -2.60
C TYR A 144 -8.59 -6.86 -2.96
N HIS A 145 -9.19 -7.52 -1.98
CA HIS A 145 -10.31 -8.44 -2.21
C HIS A 145 -11.58 -7.74 -2.67
N GLN A 146 -11.89 -6.56 -2.12
CA GLN A 146 -13.02 -5.76 -2.60
C GLN A 146 -12.82 -5.32 -4.05
N LEU A 147 -11.59 -4.99 -4.44
CA LEU A 147 -11.28 -4.60 -5.81
C LEU A 147 -11.51 -5.77 -6.77
N GLU A 148 -11.08 -6.98 -6.41
CA GLU A 148 -11.32 -8.20 -7.19
C GLU A 148 -12.81 -8.56 -7.30
N SER A 149 -13.60 -8.27 -6.27
CA SER A 149 -15.00 -8.71 -6.17
C SER A 149 -16.03 -7.71 -6.69
N TYR A 150 -15.75 -6.40 -6.60
CA TYR A 150 -16.76 -5.35 -6.81
C TYR A 150 -16.46 -4.37 -7.94
N VAL A 151 -15.20 -4.24 -8.36
CA VAL A 151 -14.90 -3.52 -9.60
C VAL A 151 -15.23 -4.47 -10.73
N ASN A 152 -16.08 -4.09 -11.67
CA ASN A 152 -16.38 -4.86 -12.88
C ASN A 152 -15.98 -4.10 -14.15
N THR A 153 -16.09 -2.77 -14.08
CA THR A 153 -15.82 -1.81 -15.15
C THR A 153 -14.92 -0.68 -14.64
N PRO A 154 -14.24 0.07 -15.55
CA PRO A 154 -13.47 1.25 -15.15
C PRO A 154 -14.30 2.31 -14.42
N ALA A 155 -15.59 2.44 -14.75
CA ALA A 155 -16.48 3.41 -14.15
C ALA A 155 -16.70 3.16 -12.65
N ASP A 156 -16.57 1.92 -12.19
CA ASP A 156 -16.69 1.58 -10.78
C ASP A 156 -15.56 2.23 -9.97
N LEU A 157 -14.35 2.36 -10.54
CA LEU A 157 -13.21 3.01 -9.87
C LEU A 157 -13.37 4.53 -9.74
N GLU A 158 -14.30 5.11 -10.48
CA GLU A 158 -14.59 6.54 -10.43
C GLU A 158 -15.59 6.91 -9.34
N THR A 159 -16.14 5.93 -8.60
CA THR A 159 -17.03 6.22 -7.48
C THR A 159 -16.30 6.96 -6.36
N PRO A 160 -17.00 7.77 -5.56
CA PRO A 160 -16.44 8.43 -4.40
C PRO A 160 -15.70 7.47 -3.46
N TYR A 161 -16.20 6.24 -3.28
CA TYR A 161 -15.57 5.22 -2.46
C TYR A 161 -14.14 4.90 -2.92
N TRP A 162 -13.98 4.47 -4.18
CA TRP A 162 -12.67 4.09 -4.72
C TRP A 162 -11.70 5.27 -4.82
N LYS A 163 -12.21 6.50 -5.00
CA LYS A 163 -11.42 7.72 -4.89
C LYS A 163 -10.84 7.93 -3.49
N LYS A 164 -11.62 7.65 -2.42
CA LYS A 164 -11.11 7.70 -1.04
C LYS A 164 -10.06 6.62 -0.78
N ILE A 165 -10.26 5.40 -1.29
CA ILE A 165 -9.28 4.31 -1.16
C ILE A 165 -7.96 4.68 -1.89
N ARG A 166 -8.05 5.22 -3.11
CA ARG A 166 -6.89 5.70 -3.87
C ARG A 166 -6.12 6.79 -3.11
N LYS A 167 -6.82 7.77 -2.53
CA LYS A 167 -6.22 8.80 -1.67
C LYS A 167 -5.51 8.18 -0.46
N PHE A 168 -6.16 7.24 0.22
CA PHE A 168 -5.59 6.55 1.38
C PHE A 168 -4.29 5.82 1.03
N VAL A 169 -4.27 5.01 -0.03
CA VAL A 169 -3.08 4.23 -0.39
C VAL A 169 -1.96 5.07 -1.00
N THR A 170 -2.23 6.28 -1.48
CA THR A 170 -1.23 7.21 -2.04
C THR A 170 -0.67 8.19 -1.01
N THR A 171 -1.32 8.36 0.14
CA THR A 171 -0.86 9.28 1.19
C THR A 171 0.44 8.78 1.84
N ASN A 172 1.44 9.64 2.01
CA ASN A 172 2.69 9.27 2.68
C ASN A 172 2.46 8.88 4.15
N LEU A 173 3.05 7.76 4.57
CA LEU A 173 2.80 7.12 5.87
C LEU A 173 3.86 7.44 6.93
N PHE A 174 5.11 7.53 6.52
CA PHE A 174 6.24 7.83 7.39
C PHE A 174 7.08 8.88 6.68
N VAL A 175 7.16 10.07 7.28
CA VAL A 175 8.00 11.21 6.83
C VAL A 175 9.17 11.34 7.79
#